data_AF-A0A0C9U258-F1
#
_entry.id   AF-A0A0C9U258-F1
#
_cell.length_a   1.000
_cell.length_b   1.000
_cell.length_c   1.000
_cell.angle_alpha   90.00
_cell.angle_beta   90.00
_cell.angle_gamma   90.00
#
_symmetry.space_group_name_H-M   'P 1'
#
loop_
_entity.id
_entity.type
_entity.pdbx_description
1 polymer ?
#
loop_
_entity_poly.entity_id
_entity_poly.type
_entity_poly.pdbx_seq_one_letter_code
_entity_poly.pdbx_strand_id
1 'polypeptide(L)' 'PPEILDNIAAHINLPQDLLSLAVTARAFHAIVVPNHLQFRDIRCDPRRVNLWRSLAQKPAYAARIRRL' A
#
# COMPACT_ATOMS: atom_id res chain seq x y z
N PRO A 1 -6.87 15.00 9.54
CA PRO A 1 -5.94 14.12 10.30
C PRO A 1 -5.35 13.05 9.37
N PRO A 2 -4.07 12.65 9.55
CA PRO A 2 -3.39 11.68 8.67
C PRO A 2 -4.11 10.32 8.61
N GLU A 3 -4.81 9.91 9.67
CA GLU A 3 -5.57 8.65 9.76
C GLU A 3 -6.74 8.63 8.77
N ILE A 4 -7.43 9.76 8.59
CA ILE A 4 -8.52 9.87 7.62
C ILE A 4 -7.98 9.75 6.20
N LEU A 5 -6.85 10.40 5.93
CA LEU A 5 -6.21 10.34 4.61
C LEU A 5 -5.67 8.93 4.31
N ASP A 6 -5.14 8.21 5.31
CA ASP A 6 -4.75 6.79 5.19
C ASP A 6 -5.95 5.90 4.85
N ASN A 7 -7.08 6.13 5.53
CA ASN A 7 -8.32 5.41 5.25
C ASN A 7 -8.84 5.70 3.85
N ILE A 8 -8.81 6.95 3.37
CA ILE A 8 -9.18 7.29 1.99
C ILE A 8 -8.28 6.54 0.99
N ALA A 9 -6.96 6.60 1.18
CA ALA A 9 -6.01 5.90 0.32
C ALA A 9 -6.23 4.37 0.33
N ALA A 10 -6.64 3.77 1.45
CA ALA A 10 -6.94 2.34 1.57
C ALA A 10 -8.06 1.86 0.63
N HIS A 11 -9.01 2.74 0.30
CA HIS A 11 -10.15 2.43 -0.57
C HIS A 11 -9.83 2.59 -2.07
N ILE A 12 -8.69 3.16 -2.43
CA ILE A 12 -8.24 3.29 -3.81
C ILE A 12 -7.52 2.00 -4.22
N ASN A 13 -8.08 1.27 -5.17
CA ASN A 13 -7.58 -0.05 -5.58
C ASN A 13 -6.50 0.02 -6.67
N LEU A 14 -6.67 0.90 -7.65
CA LEU A 14 -5.77 0.99 -8.79
C LEU A 14 -4.47 1.71 -8.39
N PRO A 15 -3.28 1.15 -8.71
CA PRO A 15 -2.02 1.82 -8.44
C PRO A 15 -1.88 3.18 -9.13
N GLN A 16 -2.48 3.32 -10.32
CA GLN A 16 -2.46 4.56 -11.11
C GLN A 16 -3.18 5.70 -10.38
N ASP A 17 -4.36 5.42 -9.81
CA ASP A 17 -5.13 6.42 -9.06
C ASP A 17 -4.42 6.82 -7.76
N LEU A 18 -3.78 5.86 -7.07
CA LEU A 18 -2.95 6.16 -5.90
C LEU A 18 -1.76 7.02 -6.25
N LEU A 19 -1.10 6.76 -7.38
CA LEU A 19 0.01 7.58 -7.85
C LEU A 19 -0.47 8.99 -8.19
N SER A 20 -1.60 9.12 -8.90
CA SER A 20 -2.25 10.40 -9.18
C SER A 20 -2.56 11.16 -7.89
N LEU A 21 -3.05 10.48 -6.84
CA LEU A 21 -3.27 11.10 -5.53
C LEU A 21 -1.95 11.54 -4.88
N ALA A 22 -0.91 10.71 -4.91
CA ALA A 22 0.38 10.99 -4.29
C ALA A 22 1.06 12.25 -4.84
N VAL A 23 0.88 12.55 -6.13
CA VAL A 23 1.51 13.71 -6.77
C VAL A 23 0.76 15.04 -6.51
N THR A 24 -0.46 15.01 -5.97
CA THR A 24 -1.23 16.24 -5.71
C THR A 24 -0.71 17.07 -4.53
N ALA A 25 -0.20 16.41 -3.48
CA ALA A 25 0.36 17.09 -2.31
C ALA A 25 1.34 16.20 -1.54
N ARG A 26 2.31 16.83 -0.84
CA ARG A 26 3.30 16.13 -0.01
C ARG A 26 2.68 15.27 1.09
N ALA A 27 1.54 15.71 1.65
CA ALA A 27 0.82 14.94 2.66
C ALA A 27 0.29 13.61 2.10
N PHE A 28 -0.25 13.62 0.89
CA PHE A 28 -0.68 12.39 0.21
C PHE A 28 0.51 11.52 -0.17
N HIS A 29 1.59 12.12 -0.67
CA HIS A 29 2.82 11.37 -0.96
C HIS A 29 3.32 10.58 0.26
N ALA A 30 3.39 11.21 1.44
CA ALA A 30 3.85 10.59 2.67
C ALA A 30 2.98 9.41 3.15
N ILE A 31 1.70 9.41 2.77
CA ILE A 31 0.76 8.34 3.10
C ILE A 31 0.84 7.23 2.05
N VAL A 32 0.74 7.58 0.77
CA VAL A 32 0.69 6.61 -0.34
C VAL A 32 2.00 5.84 -0.49
N VAL A 33 3.15 6.52 -0.37
CA VAL A 33 4.47 5.93 -0.55
C VAL A 33 5.23 5.96 0.79
N PRO A 34 5.66 4.79 1.32
CA PRO A 34 5.57 3.45 0.72
C PRO A 34 4.30 2.67 1.12
N ASN A 35 3.40 3.21 1.95
CA ASN A 35 2.45 2.39 2.71
C ASN A 35 1.25 1.81 1.92
N HIS A 36 0.88 2.36 0.77
CA HIS A 36 -0.22 1.84 -0.04
C HIS A 36 0.25 1.33 -1.40
N LEU A 37 1.07 2.11 -2.11
CA LEU A 37 1.42 1.82 -3.50
C LEU A 37 2.13 0.47 -3.65
N GLN A 38 3.10 0.17 -2.78
CA GLN A 38 3.91 -1.07 -2.86
C GLN A 38 3.10 -2.34 -2.54
N PHE A 39 1.99 -2.19 -1.82
CA PHE A 39 1.17 -3.33 -1.43
C PHE A 39 0.05 -3.61 -2.43
N ARG A 40 -0.32 -2.67 -3.31
CA ARG A 40 -1.37 -2.94 -4.32
C ARG A 40 -1.01 -4.08 -5.26
N ASP A 41 0.27 -4.22 -5.59
CA ASP A 41 0.77 -5.25 -6.50
C ASP A 41 2.13 -5.76 -6.00
N ILE A 42 2.16 -6.95 -5.41
CA ILE A 42 3.39 -7.55 -4.89
C ILE A 42 4.10 -8.32 -6.02
N ARG A 43 5.01 -7.64 -6.71
CA ARG A 43 5.82 -8.23 -7.80
C ARG A 43 7.14 -8.80 -7.31
N CYS A 44 7.11 -9.77 -6.41
CA CYS A 44 8.31 -10.44 -5.92
C CYS A 44 8.30 -11.95 -6.20
N ASP A 45 9.46 -12.60 -6.11
CA ASP A 45 9.52 -14.07 -6.17
C ASP A 45 8.62 -14.69 -5.07
N PRO A 46 7.60 -15.49 -5.43
CA PRO A 46 6.72 -16.14 -4.46
C PRO A 46 7.46 -17.03 -3.45
N ARG A 47 8.67 -17.47 -3.77
CA ARG A 47 9.52 -18.27 -2.87
C ARG A 47 10.18 -17.45 -1.76
N ARG A 48 9.98 -16.14 -1.72
CA ARG A 48 10.48 -15.27 -0.64
C ARG A 48 9.69 -15.47 0.66
N VAL A 49 9.92 -16.62 1.32
CA VAL A 49 9.22 -17.03 2.56
C VAL A 49 9.27 -15.96 3.65
N ASN A 50 10.38 -15.23 3.77
CA ASN A 50 10.54 -14.16 4.76
C ASN A 50 9.58 -12.99 4.56
N LEU A 51 9.17 -12.68 3.31
CA LEU A 51 8.19 -11.64 3.02
C LEU A 51 6.82 -12.06 3.54
N TRP A 52 6.37 -13.26 3.16
CA TRP A 52 5.08 -13.80 3.58
C TRP A 52 4.99 -13.94 5.10
N ARG A 53 6.07 -14.40 5.74
CA ARG A 53 6.17 -14.44 7.21
C ARG A 53 6.02 -13.05 7.83
N SER A 54 6.66 -12.04 7.25
CA SER A 54 6.56 -10.65 7.73
C SER A 54 5.17 -10.07 7.53
N LEU A 55 4.50 -10.38 6.41
CA LEU A 55 3.12 -9.97 6.14
C LEU A 55 2.12 -10.65 7.07
N ALA A 56 2.31 -11.95 7.36
CA ALA A 56 1.50 -12.68 8.33
C ALA A 56 1.57 -12.09 9.74
N GLN A 57 2.73 -11.55 10.13
CA GLN A 57 2.92 -10.86 11.42
C GLN A 57 2.36 -9.43 11.44
N LYS A 58 2.05 -8.84 10.27
CA LYS A 58 1.61 -7.45 10.14
C LYS A 58 0.31 -7.36 9.32
N PRO A 59 -0.85 -7.71 9.92
CA PRO A 59 -2.12 -7.82 9.21
C PRO A 59 -2.55 -6.51 8.53
N ALA A 60 -2.18 -5.36 9.09
CA ALA A 60 -2.48 -4.06 8.49
C ALA A 60 -1.83 -3.86 7.10
N TYR A 61 -0.64 -4.41 6.86
CA TYR A 61 0.00 -4.36 5.54
C TYR A 61 -0.55 -5.45 4.62
N ALA A 62 -0.83 -6.64 5.15
CA ALA A 62 -1.46 -7.71 4.38
C ALA A 62 -2.84 -7.31 3.83
N ALA A 63 -3.64 -6.57 4.62
CA ALA A 63 -4.95 -6.07 4.23
C ALA A 63 -4.91 -5.06 3.06
N ARG A 64 -3.74 -4.47 2.77
CA ARG A 64 -3.54 -3.50 1.68
C ARG A 64 -3.21 -4.20 0.34
N ILE A 65 -3.07 -5.52 0.33
CA ILE A 65 -2.76 -6.32 -0.86
C ILE A 65 -3.98 -6.47 -1.74
N ARG A 66 -3.83 -6.17 -3.03
CA ARG A 66 -4.89 -6.34 -4.04
C ARG A 66 -4.52 -7.34 -5.13
N ARG A 67 -3.24 -7.52 -5.43
CA ARG A 67 -2.72 -8.45 -6.45
C ARG A 67 -1.36 -9.03 -6.03
N LEU A 68 -1.12 -10.28 -6.41
CA LEU A 68 0.13 -11.03 -6.27
C LEU A 68 0.74 -11.33 -7.64
#